data_AF-A0ABD5LTD2-F1
#
_entry.id   AF-A0ABD5LTD2-F1
#
_cell.length_a   1.000
_cell.length_b   1.000
_cell.length_c   1.000
_cell.angle_alpha   90.00
_cell.angle_beta   90.00
_cell.angle_gamma   90.00
#
_symmetry.space_group_name_H-M   'P 1'
#
loop_
_entity.id
_entity.type
_entity.pdbx_description
1 polymer ?
#
loop_
_entity_poly.entity_id
_entity_poly.type
_entity_poly.pdbx_seq_one_letter_code
_entity_poly.pdbx_strand_id
1 'polypeptide(L)'
;MESRSKREQCTIINNIPSELNICADPTQIEQVLVNLFVNAMDAVAGMGESQISVDLLSDEAKYQRVGITDSGKGFNADVLPKLFTLLPPPKMLG
;
A
#
# COMPACT_ATOMS: atom_id res chain seq x y z
N MET A 1 21.85 14.33 26.35
CA MET A 1 21.59 14.64 24.93
C MET A 1 20.58 13.62 24.44
N GLU A 2 19.30 13.94 24.63
CA GLU A 2 18.17 13.07 24.29
C GLU A 2 17.87 13.20 22.80
N SER A 3 18.42 12.31 21.98
CA SER A 3 17.89 12.12 20.62
C SER A 3 16.73 11.14 20.71
N ARG A 4 15.55 11.64 21.11
CA ARG A 4 14.30 10.99 20.76
C ARG A 4 14.16 11.13 19.24
N SER A 5 14.63 10.12 18.51
CA SER A 5 14.32 9.91 17.11
C SER A 5 12.83 10.13 16.93
N LYS A 6 12.44 11.18 16.19
CA LYS A 6 11.03 11.38 15.83
C LYS A 6 10.61 10.09 15.13
N ARG A 7 9.70 9.33 15.73
CA ARG A 7 8.97 8.31 14.99
C ARG A 7 8.32 9.08 13.85
N GLU A 8 8.75 8.82 12.64
CA GLU A 8 8.13 9.36 11.44
C GLU A 8 6.67 8.93 11.48
N GLN A 9 5.77 9.92 11.55
CA GLN A 9 4.34 9.67 11.63
C GLN A 9 3.79 9.68 10.21
N CYS A 10 3.48 8.50 9.68
CA CYS A 10 2.67 8.38 8.48
C CYS A 10 1.20 8.56 8.87
N THR A 11 0.51 9.50 8.22
CA THR A 11 -0.93 9.67 8.38
C THR A 11 -1.66 8.69 7.47
N ILE A 12 -2.54 7.88 8.02
CA ILE A 12 -3.41 6.99 7.23
C ILE A 12 -4.81 7.60 7.19
N ILE A 13 -5.33 7.84 5.99
CA ILE A 13 -6.67 8.34 5.74
C ILE A 13 -7.50 7.23 5.13
N ASN A 14 -8.58 6.83 5.81
CA ASN A 14 -9.52 5.83 5.29
C ASN A 14 -10.80 6.53 4.84
N ASN A 15 -11.00 6.60 3.52
CA ASN A 15 -12.19 7.15 2.87
C ASN A 15 -13.15 6.04 2.40
N ILE A 16 -12.98 4.80 2.86
CA ILE A 16 -13.95 3.74 2.63
C ILE A 16 -15.18 4.00 3.51
N PRO A 17 -16.41 3.89 2.97
CA PRO A 17 -17.63 4.00 3.78
C PRO A 17 -17.62 2.97 4.92
N SER A 18 -18.34 3.28 6.00
CA SER A 18 -18.43 2.40 7.17
C SER A 18 -18.93 0.99 6.85
N GLU A 19 -19.64 0.82 5.73
CA GLU A 19 -20.09 -0.47 5.23
C GLU A 19 -19.70 -0.63 3.76
N LEU A 20 -18.94 -1.70 3.46
CA LEU A 20 -18.59 -2.11 2.11
C LEU A 20 -18.65 -3.64 2.04
N ASN A 21 -19.63 -4.18 1.32
CA ASN A 21 -19.83 -5.62 1.18
C ASN A 21 -19.27 -6.12 -0.15
N ILE A 22 -18.46 -7.18 -0.10
CA ILE A 22 -17.92 -7.87 -1.28
C ILE A 22 -18.02 -9.39 -1.08
N CYS A 23 -18.14 -10.13 -2.18
CA CYS A 23 -18.03 -11.58 -2.18
C CYS A 23 -16.59 -11.97 -2.53
N ALA A 24 -15.80 -12.33 -1.51
CA ALA A 24 -14.39 -12.68 -1.67
C ALA A 24 -13.92 -13.61 -0.53
N ASP A 25 -12.76 -14.23 -0.72
CA ASP A 25 -12.04 -14.92 0.36
C ASP A 25 -11.38 -13.88 1.28
N PRO A 26 -11.76 -13.82 2.57
CA PRO A 26 -11.27 -12.78 3.48
C PRO A 26 -9.76 -12.85 3.70
N THR A 27 -9.18 -14.06 3.75
CA THR A 27 -7.73 -14.24 3.97
C THR A 27 -6.93 -13.78 2.75
N GLN A 28 -7.42 -14.06 1.54
CA GLN A 28 -6.76 -13.59 0.32
C GLN A 28 -6.82 -12.06 0.20
N ILE A 29 -7.96 -11.44 0.53
CA ILE A 29 -8.09 -9.99 0.53
C ILE A 29 -7.18 -9.35 1.58
N GLU A 30 -7.14 -9.90 2.80
CA GLU A 30 -6.23 -9.44 3.85
C GLU A 30 -4.78 -9.46 3.37
N GLN A 31 -4.32 -10.55 2.76
CA GLN A 31 -2.95 -10.65 2.25
C GLN A 31 -2.64 -9.60 1.17
N VAL A 32 -3.57 -9.36 0.25
CA VAL A 32 -3.41 -8.32 -0.78
C VAL A 32 -3.29 -6.94 -0.12
N LEU A 33 -4.17 -6.62 0.82
CA LEU A 33 -4.15 -5.34 1.53
C LEU A 33 -2.85 -5.17 2.32
N VAL A 34 -2.42 -6.18 3.08
CA VAL A 34 -1.15 -6.15 3.83
C VAL A 34 0.03 -5.89 2.89
N ASN A 35 0.11 -6.59 1.77
CA ASN A 35 1.20 -6.39 0.81
C ASN A 35 1.22 -4.97 0.24
N LEU A 36 0.06 -4.41 -0.10
CA LEU A 36 -0.04 -3.03 -0.59
C LEU A 36 0.33 -2.01 0.48
N PHE A 37 -0.09 -2.21 1.73
CA PHE A 37 0.30 -1.33 2.85
C PHE A 37 1.78 -1.41 3.16
N VAL A 38 2.39 -2.61 3.14
CA VAL A 38 3.84 -2.76 3.32
C VAL A 38 4.59 -1.99 2.23
N ASN A 39 4.20 -2.16 0.97
CA ASN A 39 4.80 -1.42 -0.15
C ASN A 39 4.63 0.11 0.00
N ALA A 40 3.45 0.57 0.42
CA ALA A 40 3.18 1.99 0.66
C ALA A 40 4.02 2.55 1.81
N MET A 41 4.13 1.82 2.92
CA MET A 41 4.97 2.18 4.06
C MET A 41 6.46 2.24 3.69
N ASP A 42 6.95 1.29 2.90
CA ASP A 42 8.32 1.30 2.38
C ASP A 42 8.57 2.49 1.44
N ALA A 43 7.57 2.87 0.64
CA ALA A 43 7.67 3.99 -0.29
C ALA A 43 7.77 5.37 0.40
N VAL A 44 7.19 5.49 1.60
CA VAL A 44 7.18 6.74 2.39
C VAL A 44 8.17 6.75 3.55
N ALA A 45 8.92 5.67 3.78
CA ALA A 45 9.93 5.60 4.83
C ALA A 45 11.01 6.67 4.66
N GLY A 46 11.39 7.35 5.74
CA GLY A 46 12.37 8.43 5.73
C GLY A 46 11.80 9.80 5.37
N MET A 47 10.50 9.91 5.08
CA MET A 47 9.84 11.19 4.79
C MET A 47 9.42 11.90 6.07
N GLY A 48 9.59 13.22 6.13
CA GLY A 48 9.21 14.02 7.30
C GLY A 48 7.70 14.11 7.54
N GLU A 49 6.94 14.32 6.47
CA GLU A 49 5.48 14.25 6.44
C GLU A 49 5.08 13.27 5.34
N SER A 50 4.35 12.22 5.70
CA SER A 50 3.87 11.21 4.77
C SER A 50 2.41 10.86 5.00
N GLN A 51 1.76 10.45 3.91
CA GLN A 51 0.36 10.11 3.88
C GLN A 51 0.13 8.85 3.06
N ILE A 52 -0.79 8.01 3.55
CA ILE A 52 -1.39 6.91 2.79
C ILE A 52 -2.91 7.12 2.81
N SER A 53 -3.57 7.14 1.66
CA SER A 53 -5.03 7.16 1.55
C SER A 53 -5.57 5.84 1.04
N VAL A 54 -6.75 5.47 1.53
CA VAL A 54 -7.55 4.34 1.03
C VAL A 54 -8.87 4.89 0.54
N ASP A 55 -9.15 4.70 -0.75
CA ASP A 55 -10.25 5.35 -1.44
C ASP A 55 -11.10 4.32 -2.18
N LEU A 56 -12.43 4.47 -2.10
CA LEU A 56 -13.34 3.73 -2.95
C LEU A 56 -13.44 4.48 -4.29
N LEU A 57 -12.97 3.83 -5.36
CA LEU A 57 -12.85 4.40 -6.70
C LEU A 57 -13.89 3.85 -7.69
N SER A 58 -14.79 2.99 -7.24
CA SER A 58 -15.82 2.39 -8.09
C SER A 58 -17.08 3.25 -8.14
N ASP A 59 -17.52 3.55 -9.37
CA ASP A 59 -18.85 4.09 -9.67
C ASP A 59 -19.85 3.00 -10.13
N GLU A 60 -19.42 1.74 -10.24
CA GLU A 60 -20.20 0.63 -10.78
C GLU A 60 -20.62 -0.39 -9.72
N ALA A 61 -21.88 -0.85 -9.78
CA ALA A 61 -22.45 -1.75 -8.78
C ALA A 61 -21.89 -3.19 -8.79
N LYS A 62 -21.23 -3.61 -9.87
CA LYS A 62 -20.81 -5.02 -10.04
C LYS A 62 -19.45 -5.34 -9.41
N TYR A 63 -18.55 -4.36 -9.35
CA TYR A 63 -17.19 -4.54 -8.84
C TYR A 63 -16.77 -3.34 -8.01
N GLN A 64 -16.22 -3.62 -6.82
CA GLN A 64 -15.63 -2.58 -6.00
C GLN A 64 -14.17 -2.36 -6.40
N ARG A 65 -13.81 -1.09 -6.61
CA ARG A 65 -12.43 -0.68 -6.89
C ARG A 65 -11.92 0.08 -5.68
N VAL A 66 -10.91 -0.46 -5.01
CA VAL A 66 -10.26 0.21 -3.88
C VAL A 66 -8.88 0.67 -4.34
N GLY A 67 -8.56 1.94 -4.12
CA GLY A 67 -7.24 2.52 -4.31
C GLY A 67 -6.52 2.64 -2.98
N ILE A 68 -5.22 2.31 -2.96
CA ILE A 68 -4.30 2.64 -1.87
C ILE A 68 -3.23 3.54 -2.49
N THR A 69 -3.15 4.78 -2.01
CA THR A 69 -2.24 5.80 -2.55
C THR A 69 -1.28 6.25 -1.47
N ASP A 70 0.02 6.18 -1.71
CA ASP A 70 1.05 6.75 -0.84
C ASP A 70 1.57 8.09 -1.38
N SER A 71 2.10 8.93 -0.50
CA SER A 71 2.72 10.22 -0.85
C SER A 71 4.20 10.08 -1.23
N GLY A 72 4.69 8.87 -1.48
CA GLY A 72 6.08 8.57 -1.77
C GLY A 72 6.51 9.02 -3.16
N LYS A 73 7.75 8.66 -3.53
CA LYS A 73 8.37 9.06 -4.80
C LYS A 73 7.79 8.39 -6.05
N GLY A 74 6.84 7.46 -5.88
CA GLY A 74 6.30 6.64 -6.97
C GLY A 74 7.35 5.72 -7.61
N PHE A 75 7.08 5.29 -8.84
CA PHE A 75 7.93 4.37 -9.60
C PHE A 75 8.60 5.07 -10.77
N ASN A 76 9.85 4.70 -11.06
CA ASN A 76 10.48 5.04 -12.34
C ASN A 76 9.71 4.33 -13.47
N ALA A 77 9.55 5.00 -14.62
CA ALA A 77 8.78 4.49 -15.77
C ALA A 77 9.24 3.09 -16.21
N ASP A 78 10.54 2.83 -16.12
CA ASP A 78 11.19 1.58 -16.52
C ASP A 78 10.80 0.37 -15.63
N VAL A 79 10.31 0.64 -14.42
CA VAL A 79 9.90 -0.38 -13.43
C VAL A 79 8.44 -0.78 -13.60
N LEU A 80 7.58 0.13 -14.10
CA LEU A 80 6.14 -0.10 -14.25
C LEU A 80 5.80 -1.41 -14.99
N PRO A 81 6.48 -1.79 -16.09
CA PRO A 81 6.16 -3.04 -16.80
C PRO A 81 6.46 -4.32 -16.00
N LYS A 82 7.25 -4.22 -14.93
CA LYS A 82 7.71 -5.35 -14.12
C LYS A 82 7.14 -5.36 -12.70
N LEU A 83 6.27 -4.40 -12.37
CA LEU A 83 5.79 -4.15 -11.01
C LEU A 83 5.05 -5.36 -10.40
N PHE A 84 4.43 -6.18 -11.24
CA PHE A 84 3.72 -7.40 -10.86
C PHE A 84 4.45 -8.69 -11.24
N THR A 85 5.72 -8.60 -11.62
CA THR A 85 6.52 -9.78 -11.91
C THR A 85 6.99 -10.40 -10.60
N LEU A 86 6.66 -11.67 -10.37
CA LEU A 86 7.23 -12.47 -9.29
C LEU A 86 8.76 -12.43 -9.37
N LEU A 87 9.40 -11.87 -8.34
CA LEU A 87 10.85 -12.03 -8.18
C LEU A 87 11.11 -13.46 -7.68
N PRO A 88 12.04 -14.20 -8.31
CA PRO A 88 12.46 -15.48 -7.74
C PRO A 88 13.02 -15.24 -6.33
N PRO A 89 12.85 -16.19 -5.39
CA PRO A 89 13.41 -16.06 -4.06
C PRO A 89 14.92 -15.80 -4.15
N PRO A 90 15.49 -14.97 -3.25
CA PRO A 90 16.93 -14.72 -3.26
C PRO A 90 17.64 -16.06 -3.19
N LYS A 91 18.51 -16.35 -4.17
CA LYS A 91 19.33 -17.57 -4.17
C LYS A 91 20.02 -17.63 -2.81
N MET A 92 19.72 -18.63 -2.00
CA MET A 92 20.61 -19.00 -0.90
C MET A 92 21.95 -19.32 -1.54
N LEU A 93 22.92 -18.43 -1.37
CA LEU A 93 24.32 -18.76 -1.63
C LEU A 93 24.64 -19.92 -0.69
N GLY A 94 24.86 -21.10 -1.28
CA GLY A 94 25.32 -22.30 -0.58
C GLY A 94 26.76 -22.17 -0.13
#